data_AF-A0A2W4QPE0-F1
#
_entry.id   AF-A0A2W4QPE0-F1
#
_cell.length_a   1.000
_cell.length_b   1.000
_cell.length_c   1.000
_cell.angle_alpha   90.00
_cell.angle_beta   90.00
_cell.angle_gamma   90.00
#
_symmetry.space_group_name_H-M   'P 1'
#
loop_
_entity.id
_entity.type
_entity.pdbx_description
1 polymer ?
#
loop_
_entity_poly.entity_id
_entity_poly.type
_entity_poly.pdbx_seq_one_letter_code
_entity_poly.pdbx_strand_id
1 'polypeptide(L)'
;RHISDTLQRQKFVLASYNAGLGHILDARNLAARFGKDTVTWDYNVEEMLTRKSQPEYFSDPVVKLGYCKCTETVNYVRDVLNRYDMYAAHISGLPVAGK
;
A
#
# COMPACT_ATOMS: atom_id res chain seq x y z
N ARG A 1 -4.09 9.94 12.15
CA ARG A 1 -4.48 10.60 10.88
C ARG A 1 -5.58 9.77 10.23
N HIS A 2 -6.73 10.38 9.96
CA HIS A 2 -7.90 9.72 9.38
C HIS A 2 -7.74 9.54 7.86
N ILE A 3 -8.18 8.41 7.30
CA ILE A 3 -8.29 8.16 5.86
C ILE A 3 -9.79 7.96 5.59
N SER A 4 -10.42 8.98 4.99
CA SER A 4 -11.88 9.02 4.82
C SER A 4 -12.36 8.13 3.69
N ASP A 5 -11.58 8.02 2.62
CA ASP A 5 -11.87 7.11 1.52
C ASP A 5 -11.74 5.66 2.00
N THR A 6 -12.83 4.90 1.85
CA THR A 6 -12.91 3.53 2.37
C THR A 6 -12.02 2.57 1.58
N LEU A 7 -11.88 2.75 0.26
CA LEU A 7 -11.03 1.91 -0.57
C LEU A 7 -9.56 2.15 -0.25
N GLN A 8 -9.16 3.41 -0.08
CA GLN A 8 -7.80 3.75 0.36
C GLN A 8 -7.54 3.13 1.73
N ARG A 9 -8.44 3.32 2.69
CA ARG A 9 -8.34 2.73 4.04
C ARG A 9 -8.19 1.21 4.02
N GLN A 10 -8.94 0.50 3.16
CA GLN A 10 -8.80 -0.95 2.99
C GLN A 10 -7.39 -1.34 2.52
N LYS A 11 -6.84 -0.65 1.50
CA LYS A 11 -5.47 -0.88 1.02
C LYS A 11 -4.44 -0.72 2.15
N PHE A 12 -4.54 0.35 2.94
CA PHE A 12 -3.66 0.58 4.10
C PHE A 12 -3.78 -0.51 5.18
N VAL A 13 -4.99 -1.01 5.44
CA VAL A 13 -5.22 -2.11 6.40
C VAL A 13 -4.60 -3.41 5.91
N LEU A 14 -4.83 -3.79 4.64
CA LEU A 14 -4.24 -4.98 4.03
C LEU A 14 -2.70 -4.91 4.03
N ALA A 15 -2.14 -3.75 3.70
CA ALA A 15 -0.70 -3.54 3.74
C ALA A 15 -0.14 -3.64 5.16
N SER A 16 -0.83 -3.06 6.15
CA SER A 16 -0.42 -3.11 7.55
C SER A 16 -0.49 -4.53 8.12
N TYR A 17 -1.43 -5.35 7.64
CA TYR A 17 -1.51 -6.76 7.99
C TYR A 17 -0.30 -7.55 7.47
N ASN A 18 0.17 -7.26 6.26
CA ASN A 18 1.27 -8.00 5.65
C ASN A 18 2.67 -7.50 6.05
N ALA A 19 2.91 -6.17 6.06
CA ALA A 19 4.22 -5.58 6.38
C ALA A 19 4.35 -5.05 7.81
N GLY A 20 3.25 -5.00 8.57
CA GLY A 20 3.20 -4.31 9.85
C GLY A 20 2.97 -2.79 9.70
N LEU A 21 2.15 -2.23 10.58
CA LEU A 21 1.76 -0.81 10.58
C LEU A 21 2.96 0.15 10.57
N GLY A 22 4.05 -0.19 11.25
CA GLY A 22 5.22 0.68 11.33
C GLY A 22 5.88 0.94 9.97
N HIS A 23 5.97 -0.06 9.09
CA HIS A 23 6.51 0.13 7.75
C HIS A 23 5.59 1.00 6.88
N ILE A 24 4.28 0.89 7.09
CA ILE A 24 3.29 1.75 6.42
C ILE A 24 3.42 3.19 6.89
N LEU A 25 3.61 3.43 8.20
CA LEU A 25 3.83 4.77 8.73
C LEU A 25 5.13 5.39 8.21
N ASP A 26 6.21 4.62 8.12
CA ASP A 26 7.45 5.09 7.51
C ASP A 26 7.25 5.47 6.03
N ALA A 27 6.53 4.64 5.26
CA ALA A 27 6.23 4.94 3.87
C ALA A 27 5.35 6.20 3.71
N ARG A 28 4.44 6.47 4.65
CA ARG A 28 3.67 7.72 4.70
C ARG A 28 4.54 8.93 5.05
N ASN A 29 5.54 8.77 5.91
CA ASN A 29 6.49 9.83 6.23
C ASN A 29 7.37 10.14 5.01
N LEU A 30 7.84 9.11 4.31
CA LEU A 30 8.53 9.25 3.03
C LEU A 30 7.63 9.95 2.01
N ALA A 31 6.36 9.55 1.89
CA ALA A 31 5.43 10.20 0.95
C ALA A 31 5.33 11.70 1.23
N ALA A 32 5.17 12.11 2.50
CA ALA A 32 5.18 13.52 2.88
C ALA A 32 6.50 14.21 2.51
N ARG A 33 7.65 13.58 2.80
CA ARG A 33 8.98 14.12 2.52
C ARG A 33 9.21 14.36 1.02
N PHE A 34 8.69 13.48 0.17
CA PHE A 34 8.86 13.54 -1.28
C PHE A 34 7.66 14.19 -2.01
N GLY A 35 6.82 14.95 -1.30
CA GLY A 35 5.73 15.73 -1.90
C GLY A 35 4.56 14.90 -2.45
N LYS A 36 4.40 13.67 -1.97
CA LYS A 36 3.31 12.75 -2.31
C LYS A 36 2.19 12.82 -1.28
N ASP A 37 1.02 12.33 -1.68
CA ASP A 37 -0.14 12.23 -0.79
C ASP A 37 0.09 11.13 0.26
N THR A 38 -0.21 11.43 1.53
CA THR A 38 -0.04 10.52 2.66
C THR A 38 -1.29 9.70 2.99
N VAL A 39 -2.41 9.96 2.33
CA VAL A 39 -3.70 9.25 2.51
C VAL A 39 -4.17 8.54 1.24
N THR A 40 -3.48 8.73 0.13
CA THR A 40 -3.67 7.98 -1.12
C THR A 40 -2.61 6.88 -1.23
N TRP A 41 -3.04 5.67 -1.61
CA TRP A 41 -2.22 4.48 -1.76
C TRP A 41 -1.51 4.48 -3.11
N ASP A 42 -2.28 4.50 -4.20
CA ASP A 42 -1.80 4.29 -5.56
C ASP A 42 -0.88 5.46 -5.98
N TYR A 43 0.27 5.13 -6.56
CA TYR A 43 1.31 6.10 -6.99
C TYR A 43 1.87 7.02 -5.89
N ASN A 44 1.52 6.75 -4.63
CA ASN A 44 1.84 7.59 -3.49
C ASN A 44 2.54 6.76 -2.41
N VAL A 45 1.80 6.24 -1.42
CA VAL A 45 2.42 5.47 -0.34
C VAL A 45 2.95 4.12 -0.81
N GLU A 46 2.30 3.46 -1.78
CA GLU A 46 2.78 2.18 -2.32
C GLU A 46 4.15 2.32 -3.03
N GLU A 47 4.38 3.47 -3.65
CA GLU A 47 5.64 3.77 -4.32
C GLU A 47 6.76 3.88 -3.29
N MET A 48 6.50 4.53 -2.15
CA MET A 48 7.46 4.65 -1.07
C MET A 48 7.76 3.30 -0.41
N LEU A 49 6.76 2.43 -0.25
CA LEU A 49 6.98 1.06 0.21
C LEU A 49 7.92 0.29 -0.73
N THR A 50 7.70 0.41 -2.04
CA THR A 50 8.54 -0.25 -3.05
C THR A 50 9.97 0.28 -3.04
N ARG A 51 10.14 1.60 -2.90
CA ARG A 51 11.46 2.26 -2.85
C ARG A 51 12.20 2.04 -1.52
N LYS A 52 11.51 1.65 -0.44
CA LYS A 52 12.10 1.43 0.90
C LYS A 52 13.09 0.26 1.00
N SER A 53 13.38 -0.41 -0.11
CA SER A 53 14.49 -1.37 -0.22
C SER A 53 15.81 -0.71 -0.64
N GLN A 54 15.76 0.53 -1.13
CA GLN A 54 16.91 1.28 -1.62
C GLN A 54 17.53 2.13 -0.49
N PRO A 55 18.87 2.21 -0.39
CA PRO A 55 19.58 2.94 0.67
C PRO A 55 19.12 4.37 0.89
N GLU A 56 18.87 5.11 -0.18
CA GLU A 56 18.38 6.49 -0.14
C GLU A 56 17.09 6.64 0.69
N TYR A 57 16.21 5.64 0.67
CA TYR A 57 14.89 5.72 1.27
C TYR A 57 14.86 5.08 2.66
N PHE A 58 15.51 3.93 2.86
CA PHE A 58 15.45 3.28 4.17
C PHE A 58 16.36 3.92 5.22
N SER A 59 17.41 4.63 4.81
CA SER A 59 18.29 5.38 5.70
C SER A 59 17.83 6.82 5.94
N ASP A 60 16.69 7.19 5.34
CA ASP A 60 16.10 8.51 5.49
C ASP A 60 15.77 8.83 6.97
N PRO A 61 16.16 10.00 7.49
CA PRO A 61 15.84 10.43 8.86
C PRO A 61 14.37 10.31 9.30
N VAL A 62 13.40 10.33 8.37
CA VAL A 62 11.98 10.20 8.70
C VAL A 62 11.52 8.74 8.86
N VAL A 63 12.38 7.78 8.49
CA VAL A 63 12.15 6.34 8.57
C VAL A 63 12.67 5.79 9.89
N LYS A 64 11.82 5.06 10.62
CA LYS A 64 12.15 4.53 11.95
C LYS A 64 12.54 3.06 11.94
N LEU A 65 11.94 2.26 11.06
CA LEU A 65 12.17 0.80 11.02
C LEU A 65 13.22 0.38 10.00
N GLY A 66 13.80 1.32 9.27
CA GLY A 66 14.81 1.03 8.26
C GLY A 66 14.27 0.21 7.08
N TYR A 67 15.11 -0.70 6.59
CA TYR A 67 14.91 -1.46 5.35
C TYR A 67 13.56 -2.19 5.32
N CYS A 68 12.87 -2.10 4.17
CA CYS A 68 11.79 -3.03 3.84
C CYS A 68 11.82 -3.45 2.38
N LYS A 69 11.75 -4.75 2.12
CA LYS A 69 11.44 -5.30 0.80
C LYS A 69 9.92 -5.42 0.59
N CYS A 70 9.23 -4.28 0.66
CA CYS A 70 7.77 -4.22 0.70
C CYS A 70 7.09 -4.37 -0.69
N THR A 71 7.81 -4.77 -1.75
CA THR A 71 7.20 -5.08 -3.06
C THR A 71 6.16 -6.19 -2.96
N GLU A 72 6.45 -7.24 -2.18
CA GLU A 72 5.50 -8.33 -1.94
C GLU A 72 4.25 -7.86 -1.21
N THR A 73 4.36 -6.85 -0.34
CA THR A 73 3.21 -6.23 0.33
C THR A 73 2.31 -5.48 -0.65
N VAL A 74 2.90 -4.74 -1.58
CA VAL A 74 2.13 -4.04 -2.63
C VAL A 74 1.42 -5.05 -3.52
N ASN A 75 2.09 -6.14 -3.91
CA ASN A 75 1.49 -7.22 -4.67
C ASN A 75 0.36 -7.91 -3.88
N TYR A 76 0.57 -8.19 -2.60
CA TYR A 76 -0.46 -8.77 -1.72
C TYR A 76 -1.74 -7.93 -1.69
N VAL A 77 -1.63 -6.60 -1.54
CA VAL A 77 -2.80 -5.70 -1.59
C VAL A 77 -3.53 -5.82 -2.92
N ARG A 78 -2.79 -5.79 -4.03
CA ARG A 78 -3.34 -5.90 -5.39
C ARG A 78 -4.06 -7.24 -5.59
N ASP A 79 -3.42 -8.34 -5.21
CA ASP A 79 -3.94 -9.68 -5.42
C ASP A 79 -5.19 -9.96 -4.58
N VAL A 80 -5.23 -9.45 -3.33
CA VAL A 80 -6.42 -9.58 -2.47
C VAL A 80 -7.60 -8.81 -3.04
N LEU A 81 -7.39 -7.57 -3.49
CA LEU A 81 -8.46 -6.76 -4.08
C LEU A 81 -8.95 -7.34 -5.42
N ASN A 82 -8.03 -7.75 -6.29
CA ASN A 82 -8.39 -8.41 -7.55
C ASN A 82 -9.22 -9.67 -7.30
N ARG A 83 -8.83 -10.49 -6.31
CA ARG A 83 -9.58 -11.70 -5.97
C ARG A 83 -10.94 -11.38 -5.36
N TYR A 84 -11.04 -10.33 -4.54
CA TYR A 84 -12.32 -9.84 -4.05
C TYR A 84 -13.24 -9.43 -5.19
N ASP A 85 -12.75 -8.64 -6.15
CA ASP A 85 -13.53 -8.18 -7.30
C ASP A 85 -14.00 -9.36 -8.18
N MET A 86 -13.13 -10.35 -8.39
CA MET A 86 -13.49 -11.59 -9.10
C MET A 86 -14.64 -12.34 -8.40
N TYR A 87 -14.58 -12.50 -7.08
CA TYR A 87 -15.63 -13.16 -6.32
C TYR A 87 -16.92 -12.35 -6.30
N ALA A 88 -16.83 -11.03 -6.12
CA ALA A 88 -17.98 -10.15 -6.15
C ALA A 88 -18.70 -10.21 -7.52
N ALA A 89 -17.95 -10.20 -8.62
CA ALA A 89 -18.49 -10.33 -9.97
C ALA A 89 -19.18 -11.70 -10.16
N HIS A 90 -18.52 -12.79 -9.76
CA HIS A 90 -19.07 -14.13 -9.89
C HIS A 90 -20.36 -14.32 -9.09
N ILE A 91 -20.42 -13.83 -7.85
CA ILE A 91 -21.62 -13.92 -6.99
C ILE A 91 -22.75 -13.04 -7.54
N SER A 92 -22.43 -11.89 -8.11
CA SER A 92 -23.42 -10.94 -8.63
C SER A 92 -23.94 -11.30 -10.03
N GLY A 93 -23.43 -12.37 -10.66
CA GLY A 93 -23.74 -12.72 -12.05
C GLY A 93 -23.22 -11.72 -13.08
N LEU A 94 -22.32 -10.81 -12.66
CA LEU A 94 -21.70 -9.84 -13.55
C LEU A 94 -20.57 -10.51 -14.33
N PRO A 95 -20.39 -10.19 -15.62
CA PRO A 95 -19.27 -10.69 -16.39
C PRO A 95 -17.96 -10.29 -15.70
N VAL A 96 -17.12 -11.27 -15.38
CA VAL A 96 -15.77 -11.01 -14.86
C VAL A 96 -15.00 -10.33 -15.97
N ALA A 97 -14.47 -9.13 -15.71
CA ALA A 97 -13.60 -8.44 -16.65
C ALA A 97 -12.42 -9.36 -16.99
N GLY A 98 -12.37 -9.76 -18.26
CA GLY A 98 -11.47 -10.79 -18.75
C GLY A 98 -9.99 -10.44 -18.58
N LYS A 99 -9.20 -11.51 -18.44
CA LYS A 99 -7.74 -11.51 -18.55
C LYS A 99 -7.25 -10.89 -19.86
#